data_AF-A0A608G356-F1
#
_entry.id   AF-A0A608G356-F1
#
_cell.length_a   1.000
_cell.length_b   1.000
_cell.length_c   1.000
_cell.angle_alpha   90.00
_cell.angle_beta   90.00
_cell.angle_gamma   90.00
#
_symmetry.space_group_name_H-M   'P 1'
#
loop_
_entity.id
_entity.type
_entity.pdbx_description
1 polymer ?
#
loop_
_entity_poly.entity_id
_entity_poly.type
_entity_poly.pdbx_seq_one_letter_code
_entity_poly.pdbx_strand_id
1 'polypeptide(L)'
;SDGFDTELVRIEHILANSGYSLRVYQNSTFSDTLSFLLIPSDEWKRVEQRYSPEHISAYFVPYGKQLVIPEVAAPVVNYVPSVKQETSNVPALFNARGIRIYFLSIMLIAFAIYILWNILTKIEPLSSGQPAGCENVQNLYSKLRPEVAEPLKEKMRKSLGCK
;
A
#
# COMPACT_ATOMS: atom_id res chain seq x y z
N SER A 1 7.69 5.16 -19.25
CA SER A 1 7.01 5.25 -17.95
C SER A 1 5.67 5.92 -18.19
N ASP A 2 4.78 5.25 -18.91
CA ASP A 2 3.73 5.97 -19.67
C ASP A 2 2.35 5.84 -19.00
N GLY A 3 2.22 4.92 -18.04
CA GLY A 3 0.97 4.68 -17.30
C GLY A 3 0.62 5.81 -16.33
N PHE A 4 1.61 6.42 -15.68
CA PHE A 4 1.36 7.51 -14.71
C PHE A 4 0.81 8.76 -15.40
N ASP A 5 1.42 9.17 -16.51
CA ASP A 5 0.97 10.34 -17.28
C ASP A 5 -0.43 10.11 -17.87
N THR A 6 -0.73 8.90 -18.32
CA THR A 6 -2.06 8.54 -18.84
C THR A 6 -3.14 8.62 -17.75
N GLU A 7 -2.87 8.08 -16.56
CA GLU A 7 -3.83 8.16 -15.45
C GLU A 7 -4.00 9.59 -14.94
N LEU A 8 -2.94 10.40 -14.97
CA LEU A 8 -3.01 11.79 -14.54
C LEU A 8 -3.84 12.65 -15.50
N VAL A 9 -3.69 12.46 -16.82
CA VAL A 9 -4.57 13.09 -17.82
C VAL A 9 -6.03 12.69 -17.62
N ARG A 10 -6.30 11.42 -17.30
CA ARG A 10 -7.66 10.96 -16.97
C ARG A 10 -8.20 11.66 -15.73
N ILE A 11 -7.40 11.78 -14.66
CA ILE A 11 -7.78 12.46 -13.43
C ILE A 11 -8.08 13.94 -13.70
N GLU A 12 -7.20 14.64 -14.44
CA GLU A 12 -7.41 16.04 -14.82
C GLU A 12 -8.72 16.24 -15.56
N HIS A 13 -9.05 15.34 -16.50
CA HIS A 13 -10.30 15.41 -17.24
C HIS A 13 -11.54 15.25 -16.33
N ILE A 14 -11.50 14.29 -15.39
CA ILE A 14 -12.58 14.08 -14.41
C ILE A 14 -12.77 15.32 -13.52
N LEU A 15 -11.67 15.89 -13.06
CA LEU A 15 -11.68 17.07 -12.20
C LEU A 15 -12.21 18.30 -12.94
N ALA A 16 -11.77 18.53 -14.17
CA ALA A 16 -12.24 19.63 -15.00
C ALA A 16 -13.76 19.55 -15.26
N ASN A 17 -14.27 18.36 -15.57
CA ASN A 17 -15.71 18.13 -15.74
C ASN A 17 -16.51 18.33 -14.44
N SER A 18 -15.86 18.17 -13.30
CA SER A 18 -16.45 18.38 -11.97
C SER A 18 -16.31 19.82 -11.47
N GLY A 19 -15.73 20.73 -12.27
CA GLY A 19 -15.53 22.13 -11.90
C GLY A 19 -14.35 22.37 -10.97
N TYR A 20 -13.37 21.45 -10.93
CA TYR A 20 -12.14 21.60 -10.16
C TYR A 20 -10.93 21.79 -11.08
N SER A 21 -9.89 22.45 -10.57
CA SER A 21 -8.63 22.59 -11.27
C SER A 21 -7.46 22.18 -10.40
N LEU A 22 -6.66 21.26 -10.94
CA LEU A 22 -5.44 20.74 -10.33
C LEU A 22 -4.25 21.59 -10.78
N ARG A 23 -3.44 22.08 -9.83
CA ARG A 23 -2.15 22.73 -10.11
C ARG A 23 -1.05 22.08 -9.28
N VAL A 24 0.16 22.00 -9.81
CA VAL A 24 1.33 21.47 -9.09
C VAL A 24 2.12 22.60 -8.47
N TYR A 25 2.61 22.39 -7.24
CA TYR A 25 3.52 23.30 -6.58
C TYR A 25 4.88 23.26 -7.27
N GLN A 26 5.36 24.39 -7.78
CA GLN A 26 6.52 24.48 -8.67
C GLN A 26 7.79 23.87 -8.06
N ASN A 27 8.04 24.09 -6.77
CA ASN A 27 9.23 23.54 -6.11
C ASN A 27 9.13 22.01 -5.91
N SER A 28 7.92 21.45 -5.92
CA SER A 28 7.73 20.00 -5.87
C SER A 28 8.03 19.33 -7.20
N THR A 29 8.02 20.07 -8.31
CA THR A 29 8.32 19.53 -9.65
C THR A 29 9.76 19.02 -9.78
N PHE A 30 10.67 19.53 -8.95
CA PHE A 30 12.06 19.07 -8.85
C PHE A 30 12.30 18.08 -7.69
N SER A 31 11.23 17.67 -7.00
CA SER A 31 11.27 16.78 -5.85
C SER A 31 10.76 15.39 -6.20
N ASP A 32 11.19 14.37 -5.43
CA ASP A 32 10.68 12.99 -5.52
C ASP A 32 9.19 12.87 -5.15
N THR A 33 8.60 13.91 -4.56
CA THR A 33 7.19 13.97 -4.16
C THR A 33 6.54 15.20 -4.78
N LEU A 34 5.64 14.97 -5.74
CA LEU A 34 4.80 16.04 -6.30
C LEU A 34 3.75 16.47 -5.28
N SER A 35 3.62 17.77 -5.10
CA SER A 35 2.60 18.39 -4.25
C SER A 35 1.58 19.08 -5.14
N PHE A 36 0.32 18.69 -5.02
CA PHE A 36 -0.77 19.24 -5.82
C PHE A 36 -1.71 20.07 -4.96
N LEU A 37 -2.22 21.14 -5.57
CA LEU A 37 -3.31 21.94 -5.05
C LEU A 37 -4.55 21.69 -5.90
N LEU A 38 -5.61 21.24 -5.25
CA LEU A 38 -6.92 21.03 -5.85
C LEU A 38 -7.90 22.03 -5.26
N ILE A 39 -8.42 22.93 -6.09
CA ILE A 39 -9.49 23.85 -5.67
C ILE A 39 -10.54 24.02 -6.79
N PRO A 40 -11.77 24.43 -6.45
CA PRO A 40 -12.81 24.75 -7.43
C PRO A 40 -12.35 25.81 -8.44
N SER A 41 -12.77 25.66 -9.70
CA SER A 41 -12.37 26.56 -10.78
C SER A 41 -12.90 27.99 -10.61
N ASP A 42 -14.05 28.16 -9.94
CA ASP A 42 -14.60 29.48 -9.60
C ASP A 42 -13.81 30.17 -8.48
N GLU A 43 -13.24 29.39 -7.55
CA GLU A 43 -12.34 29.89 -6.51
C GLU A 43 -11.00 30.34 -7.08
N TRP A 44 -10.47 29.63 -8.08
CA TRP A 44 -9.25 30.05 -8.78
C TRP A 44 -9.34 31.47 -9.35
N LYS A 45 -10.50 31.87 -9.90
CA LYS A 45 -10.71 33.25 -10.39
C LYS A 45 -10.55 34.28 -9.28
N ARG A 46 -11.04 33.97 -8.07
CA ARG A 46 -10.92 34.85 -6.90
C ARG A 46 -9.47 34.93 -6.42
N VAL A 47 -8.75 33.81 -6.48
CA VAL A 47 -7.31 33.75 -6.14
C VAL A 47 -6.51 34.58 -7.14
N GLU A 48 -6.77 34.44 -8.44
CA GLU A 48 -6.12 35.20 -9.52
C GLU A 48 -6.35 36.71 -9.42
N GLN A 49 -7.57 37.12 -9.07
CA GLN A 49 -7.88 38.52 -8.81
C GLN A 49 -7.17 39.08 -7.57
N ARG A 50 -6.97 38.25 -6.53
CA ARG A 50 -6.39 38.68 -5.26
C ARG A 50 -4.87 38.76 -5.30
N TYR A 51 -4.22 37.81 -5.95
CA TYR A 51 -2.76 37.65 -5.89
C TYR A 51 -2.05 38.01 -7.18
N SER A 52 -2.77 38.33 -8.27
CA SER A 52 -2.23 38.49 -9.62
C SER A 52 -1.76 37.16 -10.24
N PRO A 53 -1.96 36.94 -11.55
CA PRO A 53 -1.55 35.71 -12.23
C PRO A 53 -0.05 35.41 -12.09
N GLU A 54 0.80 36.43 -12.11
CA GLU A 54 2.26 36.31 -12.04
C GLU A 54 2.68 35.69 -10.71
N HIS A 55 2.12 36.18 -9.60
CA HIS A 55 2.42 35.67 -8.27
C HIS A 55 1.97 34.23 -8.09
N ILE A 56 0.81 33.86 -8.63
CA ILE A 56 0.32 32.49 -8.55
C ILE A 56 1.19 31.56 -9.38
N SER A 57 1.58 31.97 -10.59
CA SER A 57 2.41 31.15 -11.48
C SER A 57 3.81 30.88 -10.95
N ALA A 58 4.31 31.72 -10.03
CA ALA A 58 5.58 31.52 -9.32
C ALA A 58 5.54 30.41 -8.25
N TYR A 59 4.34 29.92 -7.90
CA TYR A 59 4.18 28.85 -6.92
C TYR A 59 3.38 27.67 -7.47
N PHE A 60 2.38 27.90 -8.31
CA PHE A 60 1.46 26.89 -8.80
C PHE A 60 1.33 26.96 -10.33
N VAL A 61 1.71 25.86 -10.99
CA VAL A 61 1.62 25.73 -12.44
C VAL A 61 0.63 24.63 -12.82
N PRO A 62 -0.04 24.72 -13.99
CA PRO A 62 -0.82 23.61 -14.51
C PRO A 62 0.09 22.39 -14.71
N TYR A 63 -0.36 21.22 -14.27
CA TYR A 63 0.35 19.97 -14.57
C TYR A 63 0.15 19.63 -16.06
N GLY A 64 1.15 19.03 -16.71
CA GLY A 64 1.09 18.65 -18.14
C GLY A 64 1.26 19.76 -19.19
N LYS A 65 1.13 21.05 -18.83
CA LYS A 65 1.57 22.14 -19.72
C LYS A 65 3.08 22.30 -19.56
N GLN A 66 3.80 21.70 -20.50
CA GLN A 66 5.24 21.81 -20.73
C GLN A 66 5.82 23.09 -20.09
N LEU A 67 6.72 22.89 -19.11
CA LEU A 67 7.64 23.91 -18.65
C LEU A 67 8.44 24.41 -19.87
N VAL A 68 7.93 25.43 -20.55
CA VAL A 68 8.79 26.35 -21.27
C VAL A 68 9.48 27.13 -20.17
N ILE A 69 10.63 26.63 -19.75
CA ILE A 69 11.60 27.41 -18.99
C ILE A 69 11.73 28.73 -19.77
N PRO A 70 11.44 29.91 -19.18
CA PRO A 70 11.79 31.15 -19.83
C PRO A 70 13.30 31.09 -20.02
N GLU A 71 13.72 30.98 -21.29
CA GLU A 71 15.10 31.19 -21.68
C GLU A 71 15.47 32.59 -21.19
N VAL A 72 16.04 32.66 -19.99
CA VAL A 72 16.62 33.88 -19.47
C VAL A 72 17.64 34.30 -20.51
N ALA A 73 17.37 35.46 -21.13
CA ALA A 73 18.14 36.04 -22.20
C ALA A 73 19.66 35.94 -21.92
N ALA A 74 20.28 34.91 -22.48
CA ALA A 74 21.72 34.79 -22.61
C ALA A 74 22.05 35.08 -24.06
N PRO A 75 23.07 35.92 -24.33
CA PRO A 75 23.34 36.42 -25.67
C PRO A 75 23.64 35.28 -26.63
N VAL A 76 23.13 35.41 -27.85
CA VAL A 76 23.31 34.48 -28.98
C VAL A 76 24.78 34.05 -29.08
N VAL A 77 25.05 32.80 -28.72
CA VAL A 77 26.29 32.12 -29.14
C VAL A 77 25.88 30.82 -29.83
N ASN A 78 26.02 30.84 -31.15
CA ASN A 78 25.85 29.67 -32.00
C ASN A 78 26.70 28.50 -31.49
N TYR A 79 26.06 27.44 -30.98
CA TYR A 79 26.72 26.15 -30.80
C TYR A 79 25.96 25.06 -31.55
N VAL A 80 26.65 24.52 -32.56
CA VAL A 80 26.27 23.35 -33.36
C VAL A 80 26.18 22.12 -32.44
N PRO A 81 25.12 21.31 -32.48
CA PRO A 81 24.99 20.17 -31.57
C PRO A 81 25.91 19.03 -32.01
N SER A 82 26.99 18.84 -31.26
CA SER A 82 27.80 17.62 -31.27
C SER A 82 27.19 16.64 -30.27
N VAL A 83 26.44 15.65 -30.78
CA VAL A 83 25.94 14.54 -29.98
C VAL A 83 27.10 13.63 -29.63
N LYS A 84 27.65 13.80 -28.43
CA LYS A 84 28.36 12.72 -27.73
C LYS A 84 27.43 12.17 -26.65
N GLN A 85 26.88 10.98 -26.91
CA GLN A 85 26.34 10.12 -25.86
C GLN A 85 27.49 9.74 -24.94
N GLU A 86 27.65 10.47 -23.84
CA GLU A 86 28.52 10.09 -22.75
C GLU A 86 27.73 9.11 -21.89
N THR A 87 27.99 7.81 -22.07
CA THR A 87 27.53 6.74 -21.17
C THR A 87 28.13 7.00 -19.80
N SER A 88 27.34 7.63 -18.93
CA SER A 88 27.72 7.94 -17.55
C SER A 88 27.80 6.66 -16.75
N ASN A 89 29.01 6.11 -16.65
CA ASN A 89 29.38 5.05 -15.74
C ASN A 89 29.51 5.64 -14.32
N VAL A 90 28.39 5.89 -13.65
CA VAL A 90 28.38 6.17 -12.21
C VAL A 90 27.93 4.89 -11.51
N PRO A 91 28.71 4.33 -10.56
CA PRO A 91 28.29 3.13 -9.86
C PRO A 91 26.99 3.45 -9.14
N ALA A 92 25.98 2.60 -9.35
CA ALA A 92 24.68 2.68 -8.73
C ALA A 92 24.82 2.82 -7.22
N LEU A 93 24.79 4.06 -6.72
CA LEU A 93 24.75 4.35 -5.29
C LEU A 93 23.30 4.15 -4.82
N PHE A 94 22.93 2.87 -4.79
CA PHE A 94 21.96 2.23 -3.92
C PHE A 94 20.85 3.12 -3.36
N ASN A 95 19.73 3.16 -4.09
CA ASN A 95 18.36 2.92 -3.63
C ASN A 95 18.15 2.88 -2.09
N ALA A 96 18.34 4.01 -1.40
CA ALA A 96 17.95 4.16 0.00
C ALA A 96 16.44 3.89 0.20
N ARG A 97 15.64 4.06 -0.86
CA ARG A 97 14.20 3.75 -0.93
C ARG A 97 13.92 2.24 -0.92
N GLY A 98 14.73 1.43 -1.61
CA GLY A 98 14.58 -0.03 -1.64
C GLY A 98 14.95 -0.67 -0.30
N ILE A 99 15.99 -0.15 0.36
CA ILE A 99 16.43 -0.63 1.67
C ILE A 99 15.37 -0.36 2.74
N ARG A 100 14.74 0.83 2.75
CA ARG A 100 13.67 1.16 3.71
C ARG A 100 12.42 0.30 3.54
N ILE A 101 12.00 0.04 2.29
CA ILE A 101 10.84 -0.82 2.01
C ILE A 101 11.14 -2.27 2.44
N TYR A 102 12.37 -2.75 2.19
CA TYR A 102 12.80 -4.08 2.60
C TYR A 102 12.76 -4.24 4.14
N PHE A 103 13.28 -3.28 4.90
CA PHE A 103 13.21 -3.32 6.37
C PHE A 103 11.78 -3.27 6.91
N LEU A 104 10.91 -2.43 6.33
CA LEU A 104 9.50 -2.38 6.70
C LEU A 104 8.80 -3.72 6.41
N SER A 105 9.11 -4.35 5.27
CA SER A 105 8.54 -5.65 4.91
C SER A 105 8.95 -6.75 5.90
N ILE A 106 10.22 -6.76 6.33
CA ILE A 106 10.72 -7.74 7.31
C ILE A 106 10.02 -7.54 8.65
N MET A 107 9.86 -6.30 9.10
CA MET A 107 9.18 -5.99 10.37
C MET A 107 7.71 -6.42 10.34
N LEU A 108 7.01 -6.19 9.23
CA LEU A 108 5.63 -6.63 9.06
C LEU A 108 5.50 -8.16 9.03
N ILE A 109 6.43 -8.86 8.38
CA ILE A 109 6.46 -10.33 8.35
C ILE A 109 6.72 -10.88 9.76
N ALA A 110 7.70 -10.35 10.47
CA ALA A 110 8.00 -10.77 11.84
C ALA A 110 6.82 -10.52 12.79
N PHE A 111 6.14 -9.37 12.64
CA PHE A 111 4.94 -9.05 13.41
C PHE A 111 3.80 -10.02 13.10
N ALA A 112 3.54 -10.33 11.82
CA ALA A 112 2.52 -11.29 11.43
C ALA A 112 2.82 -12.70 11.99
N ILE A 113 4.08 -13.15 11.93
CA ILE A 113 4.51 -14.43 12.52
C ILE A 113 4.32 -14.40 14.03
N TYR A 114 4.67 -13.32 14.72
CA TYR A 114 4.49 -13.19 16.17
C TYR A 114 3.01 -13.27 16.57
N ILE A 115 2.13 -12.56 15.86
CA ILE A 115 0.67 -12.61 16.10
C ILE A 115 0.15 -14.03 15.85
N LEU A 116 0.54 -14.64 14.73
CA LEU A 116 0.12 -16.00 14.38
C LEU A 116 0.61 -17.03 15.41
N TRP A 117 1.86 -16.90 15.88
CA TRP A 117 2.42 -17.77 16.91
C TRP A 117 1.68 -17.59 18.24
N ASN A 118 1.39 -16.36 18.65
CA ASN A 118 0.65 -16.09 19.88
C ASN A 118 -0.79 -16.62 19.82
N ILE A 119 -1.42 -16.62 18.64
CA ILE A 119 -2.71 -17.27 18.41
C ILE A 119 -2.55 -18.79 18.53
N LEU A 120 -1.57 -19.37 17.85
CA LEU A 120 -1.30 -20.82 17.89
C LEU A 120 -0.95 -21.33 19.29
N THR A 121 -0.24 -20.55 20.12
CA THR A 121 0.08 -20.95 21.51
C THR A 121 -1.07 -20.72 22.48
N LYS A 122 -2.06 -19.88 22.12
CA LYS A 122 -3.29 -19.66 22.91
C LYS A 122 -4.42 -20.58 22.50
N ILE A 123 -4.36 -21.16 21.30
CA ILE A 123 -5.16 -22.31 20.95
C ILE A 123 -4.58 -23.45 21.80
N GLU A 124 -5.27 -23.75 22.91
CA GLU A 124 -5.12 -25.01 23.62
C GLU A 124 -4.93 -26.13 22.58
N PRO A 125 -3.96 -27.04 22.73
CA PRO A 125 -3.84 -28.16 21.82
C PRO A 125 -5.22 -28.81 21.80
N LEU A 126 -5.86 -28.81 20.62
CA LEU A 126 -7.08 -29.55 20.37
C LEU A 126 -6.92 -30.89 21.06
N SER A 127 -7.70 -31.06 22.14
CA SER A 127 -7.61 -32.16 23.08
C SER A 127 -7.26 -33.42 22.31
N SER A 128 -6.14 -34.01 22.69
CA SER A 128 -5.48 -35.11 22.00
C SER A 128 -6.48 -36.14 21.47
N GLY A 129 -6.72 -36.10 20.16
CA GLY A 129 -7.01 -37.27 19.34
C GLY A 129 -8.18 -38.17 19.71
N GLN A 130 -9.21 -37.70 20.42
CA GLN A 130 -10.43 -38.50 20.61
C GLN A 130 -11.64 -37.88 19.87
N PRO A 131 -12.35 -38.68 19.05
CA PRO A 131 -13.53 -38.22 18.35
C PRO A 131 -14.59 -37.75 19.35
N ALA A 132 -15.36 -36.72 18.96
CA ALA A 132 -16.39 -36.14 19.80
C ALA A 132 -17.35 -37.23 20.31
N GLY A 133 -17.51 -37.30 21.64
CA GLY A 133 -18.40 -38.26 22.31
C GLY A 133 -17.71 -39.27 23.25
N CYS A 134 -16.39 -39.50 23.14
CA CYS A 134 -15.67 -40.47 24.00
C CYS A 134 -15.71 -40.10 25.50
N GLU A 135 -15.60 -38.81 25.82
CA GLU A 135 -15.64 -38.29 27.20
C GLU A 135 -17.00 -38.57 27.87
N ASN A 136 -18.08 -38.58 27.09
CA ASN A 136 -19.44 -38.72 27.61
C ASN A 136 -19.88 -40.19 27.79
N VAL A 137 -19.17 -41.15 27.19
CA VAL A 137 -19.46 -42.61 27.34
C VAL A 137 -19.32 -43.04 28.80
N GLN A 138 -18.34 -42.49 29.52
CA GLN A 138 -18.11 -42.87 30.92
C GLN A 138 -19.25 -42.40 31.83
N ASN A 139 -19.81 -41.23 31.55
CA ASN A 139 -20.94 -40.68 32.30
C ASN A 139 -22.25 -41.41 31.96
N LEU A 140 -22.47 -41.76 30.69
CA LEU A 140 -23.70 -42.43 30.22
C LEU A 140 -23.97 -43.77 30.91
N TYR A 141 -22.91 -44.52 31.22
CA TYR A 141 -23.00 -45.84 31.84
C TYR A 141 -22.62 -45.84 33.33
N SER A 142 -22.44 -44.67 33.95
CA SER A 142 -22.06 -44.53 35.37
C SER A 142 -23.09 -45.11 36.35
N LYS A 143 -24.36 -45.18 35.93
CA LYS A 143 -25.49 -45.69 36.74
C LYS A 143 -25.72 -47.20 36.62
N LEU A 144 -25.00 -47.90 35.73
CA LEU A 144 -25.16 -49.35 35.53
C LEU A 144 -24.19 -50.12 36.44
N ARG A 145 -24.58 -51.35 36.83
CA ARG A 145 -23.66 -52.26 37.51
C ARG A 145 -22.44 -52.53 36.63
N PRO A 146 -21.24 -52.65 37.21
CA PRO A 146 -19.98 -52.78 36.47
C PRO A 146 -19.98 -53.98 35.51
N GLU A 147 -20.61 -55.09 35.89
CA GLU A 147 -20.73 -56.32 35.07
C GLU A 147 -21.45 -56.09 33.72
N VAL A 148 -22.36 -55.11 33.66
CA VAL A 148 -23.11 -54.76 32.45
C VAL A 148 -22.53 -53.49 31.80
N ALA A 149 -22.00 -52.58 32.59
CA ALA A 149 -21.48 -51.31 32.12
C ALA A 149 -20.21 -51.47 31.26
N GLU A 150 -19.28 -52.34 31.66
CA GLU A 150 -18.01 -52.52 30.95
C GLU A 150 -18.16 -53.01 29.50
N PRO A 151 -18.92 -54.08 29.19
CA PRO A 151 -19.08 -54.53 27.81
C PRO A 151 -19.81 -53.50 26.93
N LEU A 152 -20.74 -52.73 27.51
CA LEU A 152 -21.45 -51.65 26.81
C LEU A 152 -20.56 -50.44 26.52
N LYS A 153 -19.72 -50.04 27.48
CA LYS A 153 -18.71 -48.98 27.29
C LYS A 153 -17.73 -49.34 26.18
N GLU A 154 -17.22 -50.58 26.20
CA GLU A 154 -16.25 -51.03 25.20
C GLU A 154 -16.86 -51.06 23.79
N LYS A 155 -18.09 -51.56 23.67
CA LYS A 155 -18.83 -51.55 22.40
C LYS A 155 -19.05 -50.13 21.86
N MET A 156 -19.42 -49.18 22.73
CA MET A 156 -19.63 -47.79 22.33
C MET A 156 -18.33 -47.04 22.00
N ARG A 157 -17.25 -47.30 22.74
CA ARG A 157 -15.92 -46.77 22.41
C ARG A 157 -15.47 -47.24 21.03
N LYS A 158 -15.66 -48.53 20.73
CA LYS A 158 -15.35 -49.11 19.42
C LYS A 158 -16.19 -48.51 18.30
N SER A 159 -17.50 -48.27 18.51
CA SER A 159 -18.35 -47.66 17.47
C SER A 159 -18.02 -46.19 17.21
N LEU A 160 -17.57 -45.46 18.24
CA LEU A 160 -17.17 -44.06 18.12
C LEU A 160 -15.74 -43.89 17.60
N GLY A 161 -14.97 -44.97 17.46
CA GLY A 161 -13.55 -44.89 17.06
C GLY A 161 -12.66 -44.28 18.15
N CYS A 162 -13.11 -44.32 19.41
CA CYS A 162 -12.28 -43.97 20.55
C CYS A 162 -11.15 -45.00 20.66
N LYS A 163 -9.90 -44.53 20.65
CA LYS A 163 -8.76 -45.36 21.10
C LYS A 163 -8.77 -45.48 22.62
#